data_AF-A0A352SCP4-F1
#
_entry.id   AF-A0A352SCP4-F1
#
_cell.length_a   1.000
_cell.length_b   1.000
_cell.length_c   1.000
_cell.angle_alpha   90.00
_cell.angle_beta   90.00
_cell.angle_gamma   90.00
#
_symmetry.space_group_name_H-M   'P 1'
#
loop_
_entity.id
_entity.type
_entity.pdbx_description
1 polymer ?
#
loop_
_entity_poly.entity_id
_entity_poly.type
_entity_poly.pdbx_seq_one_letter_code
_entity_poly.pdbx_strand_id
1 'polypeptide(L)'
;MEYINTLLALTGVMMLSVASPGPNFMIVTSTAVASRRAGVITGLALGAASGTWALIAIAGLGLIVTHVAWIGTALRIAGAAYLIWLGAKMILTARHPLNAPPLIAPSGWTAAKKGYVV
;
A
#
# COMPACT_ATOMS: atom_id res chain seq x y z
N MET A 1 24.06 -12.40 18.84
CA MET A 1 23.01 -13.43 18.67
C MET A 1 21.60 -12.86 18.59
N GLU A 2 21.27 -11.81 19.36
CA GLU A 2 19.94 -11.17 19.35
C GLU A 2 19.53 -10.53 18.01
N TYR A 3 20.49 -9.93 17.28
CA TYR A 3 20.25 -9.37 15.95
C TYR A 3 19.88 -10.42 14.90
N ILE A 4 20.43 -11.63 14.99
CA ILE A 4 20.13 -12.72 14.05
C ILE A 4 18.65 -13.11 14.15
N ASN A 5 18.13 -13.25 15.37
CA ASN A 5 16.72 -13.56 15.60
C ASN A 5 15.81 -12.43 15.08
N THR A 6 16.19 -11.18 15.29
CA THR A 6 15.44 -10.01 14.80
C THR A 6 15.42 -9.94 13.28
N LEU A 7 16.57 -10.16 12.63
CA LEU A 7 16.68 -10.18 11.17
C LEU A 7 15.90 -11.35 10.56
N LEU A 8 15.94 -12.53 11.16
CA LEU A 8 15.15 -13.69 10.72
C LEU A 8 13.65 -13.41 10.82
N ALA A 9 13.18 -12.85 11.94
CA ALA A 9 11.78 -12.48 12.12
C ALA A 9 11.33 -11.42 11.09
N LEU A 10 12.13 -10.36 10.90
CA LEU A 10 11.86 -9.32 9.89
C LEU A 10 11.80 -9.91 8.48
N THR A 11 12.74 -10.80 8.15
CA THR A 11 12.79 -11.45 6.83
C THR A 11 11.54 -12.29 6.61
N GLY A 12 11.12 -13.08 7.59
CA GLY A 12 9.90 -13.87 7.51
C GLY A 12 8.65 -13.01 7.30
N VAL A 13 8.51 -11.93 8.06
CA VAL A 13 7.39 -10.98 7.92
C VAL A 13 7.42 -10.30 6.54
N MET A 14 8.59 -9.84 6.08
CA MET A 14 8.75 -9.22 4.76
C MET A 14 8.40 -10.20 3.63
N MET A 15 8.83 -11.46 3.72
CA MET A 15 8.48 -12.50 2.74
C MET A 15 6.97 -12.72 2.66
N LEU A 16 6.29 -12.83 3.81
CA LEU A 16 4.82 -12.94 3.86
C LEU A 16 4.15 -11.69 3.26
N SER A 17 4.71 -10.51 3.51
CA SER A 17 4.22 -9.25 2.96
C SER A 17 4.33 -9.19 1.44
N VAL A 18 5.46 -9.62 0.87
CA VAL A 18 5.68 -9.70 -0.59
C VAL A 18 4.80 -10.76 -1.24
N ALA A 19 4.55 -11.88 -0.54
CA ALA A 19 3.70 -12.95 -1.03
C ALA A 19 2.20 -12.58 -1.07
N SER A 20 1.77 -11.55 -0.34
CA SER A 20 0.40 -11.04 -0.37
C SER A 20 0.31 -9.88 -1.39
N PRO A 21 -0.07 -10.15 -2.67
CA PRO A 21 -0.23 -9.08 -3.65
C PRO A 21 -1.29 -8.10 -3.16
N GLY A 22 -0.84 -6.94 -2.68
CA GLY A 22 -1.71 -5.90 -2.15
C GLY A 22 -2.52 -5.20 -3.27
N PRO A 23 -3.44 -4.30 -2.87
CA PRO A 23 -4.28 -3.54 -3.82
C PRO A 23 -3.46 -2.79 -4.87
N ASN A 24 -2.33 -2.22 -4.45
CA ASN A 24 -1.40 -1.49 -5.32
C ASN A 24 -0.82 -2.37 -6.43
N PHE A 25 -0.38 -3.58 -6.09
CA PHE A 25 0.14 -4.53 -7.07
C PHE A 25 -0.95 -4.98 -8.04
N MET A 26 -2.15 -5.27 -7.53
CA MET A 26 -3.31 -5.66 -8.34
C MET A 26 -3.72 -4.56 -9.34
N ILE A 27 -3.69 -3.30 -8.94
CA ILE A 27 -4.04 -2.16 -9.81
C ILE A 27 -2.99 -1.94 -10.90
N VAL A 28 -1.70 -1.99 -10.56
CA VAL A 28 -0.63 -1.83 -11.55
C VAL A 28 -0.61 -3.01 -12.53
N THR A 29 -0.74 -4.25 -12.04
CA THR A 29 -0.76 -5.44 -12.92
C THR A 29 -1.98 -5.48 -13.82
N SER A 30 -3.19 -5.22 -13.30
CA SER A 30 -4.41 -5.18 -14.14
C SER A 30 -4.34 -4.08 -15.22
N THR A 31 -3.79 -2.90 -14.89
CA THR A 31 -3.60 -1.83 -15.88
C THR A 31 -2.47 -2.13 -16.87
N ALA A 32 -1.40 -2.82 -16.45
CA ALA A 32 -0.31 -3.25 -17.32
C ALA A 32 -0.73 -4.33 -18.32
N VAL A 33 -1.57 -5.29 -17.87
CA VAL A 33 -2.16 -6.33 -18.73
C VAL A 33 -3.06 -5.72 -19.80
N ALA A 34 -3.83 -4.68 -19.47
CA ALA A 34 -4.65 -3.97 -20.46
C ALA A 34 -3.80 -3.10 -21.41
N SER A 35 -2.75 -2.45 -20.93
CA SER A 35 -1.79 -1.70 -21.74
C SER A 35 -0.49 -1.47 -20.99
N ARG A 36 0.65 -1.86 -21.61
CA ARG A 36 1.98 -1.62 -21.05
C ARG A 36 2.22 -0.15 -20.68
N ARG A 37 1.75 0.78 -21.53
CA ARG A 37 1.91 2.22 -21.28
C ARG A 37 1.05 2.69 -20.10
N ALA A 38 -0.18 2.20 -19.98
CA ALA A 38 -1.06 2.53 -18.86
C ALA A 38 -0.49 1.99 -17.52
N GLY A 39 0.02 0.75 -17.51
CA GLY A 39 0.68 0.18 -16.32
C GLY A 39 1.87 0.99 -15.82
N VAL A 40 2.75 1.45 -16.73
CA VAL A 40 3.90 2.30 -16.36
C VAL A 40 3.43 3.64 -15.77
N ILE A 41 2.41 4.27 -16.37
CA ILE A 41 1.84 5.53 -15.86
C ILE A 41 1.23 5.33 -14.47
N THR A 42 0.47 4.25 -14.26
CA THR A 42 -0.10 3.91 -12.95
C THR A 42 0.98 3.68 -11.90
N GLY A 43 2.04 2.95 -12.24
CA GLY A 43 3.18 2.70 -11.34
C GLY A 43 3.91 3.98 -10.95
N LEU A 44 4.17 4.87 -11.91
CA LEU A 44 4.80 6.17 -11.65
C LEU A 44 3.91 7.08 -10.78
N ALA A 45 2.60 7.10 -11.04
CA ALA A 45 1.64 7.86 -10.23
C ALA A 45 1.62 7.37 -8.78
N LEU A 46 1.62 6.05 -8.57
CA LEU A 46 1.67 5.44 -7.24
C LEU A 46 2.98 5.75 -6.51
N GLY A 47 4.11 5.72 -7.23
CA GLY A 47 5.42 6.12 -6.70
C GLY A 47 5.44 7.60 -6.29
N ALA A 48 4.89 8.48 -7.11
CA ALA A 48 4.78 9.91 -6.80
C ALA A 48 3.85 10.18 -5.60
N ALA A 49 2.73 9.47 -5.49
CA ALA A 49 1.83 9.54 -4.34
C ALA A 49 2.56 9.11 -3.05
N SER A 50 3.27 7.97 -3.11
CA SER A 50 4.07 7.46 -1.98
C SER A 50 5.16 8.45 -1.56
N GLY A 51 5.86 9.05 -2.51
CA GLY A 51 6.86 10.08 -2.25
C GLY A 51 6.25 11.34 -1.62
N THR A 52 5.10 11.80 -2.11
CA THR A 52 4.39 12.94 -1.54
C THR A 52 4.01 12.68 -0.08
N TRP A 53 3.47 11.49 0.20
CA TRP A 53 3.12 11.06 1.56
C TRP A 53 4.34 11.00 2.49
N ALA A 54 5.46 10.45 2.00
CA ALA A 54 6.71 10.40 2.76
C ALA A 54 7.24 11.80 3.09
N LEU A 55 7.19 12.73 2.12
CA LEU A 55 7.60 14.12 2.34
C LEU A 55 6.72 14.80 3.39
N ILE A 56 5.40 14.62 3.34
CA ILE A 56 4.46 15.14 4.35
C ILE A 56 4.78 14.54 5.73
N ALA A 57 5.02 13.23 5.80
CA ALA A 57 5.34 12.55 7.04
C ALA A 57 6.64 13.07 7.68
N ILE A 58 7.69 13.27 6.86
CA ILE A 58 8.98 13.81 7.31
C ILE A 58 8.83 15.28 7.73
N ALA A 59 8.08 16.08 6.96
CA ALA A 59 7.97 17.52 7.18
C ALA A 59 7.20 17.90 8.47
N GLY A 60 6.23 17.08 8.91
CA GLY A 60 5.35 17.47 10.02
C GLY A 60 5.05 16.38 11.04
N LEU A 61 4.94 15.11 10.61
CA LEU A 61 4.50 14.05 11.52
C LEU A 61 5.55 13.71 12.57
N GLY A 62 6.83 13.77 12.20
CA GLY A 62 7.95 13.56 13.12
C GLY A 62 7.95 14.52 14.31
N LEU A 63 7.69 15.82 14.06
CA LEU A 63 7.62 16.85 15.11
C LEU A 63 6.44 16.66 16.06
N ILE A 64 5.28 16.23 15.52
CA ILE A 64 4.08 16.00 16.34
C ILE A 64 4.26 14.78 17.25
N VAL A 65 4.86 13.71 16.73
CA VAL A 65 5.09 12.48 17.49
C VAL A 65 6.12 12.67 18.61
N THR A 66 7.15 13.51 18.40
CA THR A 66 8.19 13.76 19.42
C THR A 66 7.73 14.71 20.52
N HIS A 67 6.85 15.66 20.22
CA HIS A 67 6.34 16.62 21.21
C HIS A 67 5.19 16.11 22.06
N VAL A 68 4.45 15.09 21.63
CA VAL A 68 3.29 14.54 22.37
C VAL A 68 3.51 13.08 22.72
N ALA A 69 3.82 12.81 23.99
CA ALA A 69 4.27 11.50 24.48
C ALA A 69 3.33 10.33 24.17
N TRP A 70 2.00 10.56 24.08
CA TRP A 70 1.03 9.49 23.86
C TRP A 70 0.71 9.23 22.38
N ILE A 71 1.03 10.15 21.47
CA ILE A 71 0.66 10.05 20.04
C ILE A 71 1.35 8.86 19.37
N GLY A 72 2.63 8.62 19.67
CA GLY A 72 3.35 7.46 19.13
C GLY A 72 2.70 6.13 19.52
N THR A 73 2.24 6.01 20.76
CA THR A 73 1.56 4.81 21.26
C THR A 73 0.16 4.68 20.67
N ALA A 74 -0.62 5.75 20.63
CA ALA A 74 -1.95 5.74 20.02
C ALA A 74 -1.88 5.39 18.53
N LEU A 75 -0.91 5.93 17.78
CA LEU A 75 -0.71 5.62 16.38
C LEU A 75 -0.34 4.14 16.16
N ARG A 76 0.51 3.57 17.03
CA ARG A 76 0.84 2.13 16.99
C ARG A 76 -0.38 1.26 17.24
N ILE A 77 -1.18 1.58 18.26
CA ILE A 77 -2.40 0.82 18.58
C ILE A 77 -3.42 0.96 17.45
N ALA A 78 -3.67 2.17 16.97
CA ALA A 78 -4.59 2.43 15.86
C ALA A 78 -4.14 1.72 14.58
N GLY A 79 -2.84 1.78 14.25
CA GLY A 79 -2.26 1.08 13.11
C GLY A 79 -2.40 -0.45 13.22
N ALA A 80 -2.13 -1.01 14.40
CA ALA A 80 -2.30 -2.44 14.65
C ALA A 80 -3.77 -2.87 14.51
N ALA A 81 -4.71 -2.13 15.11
CA ALA A 81 -6.15 -2.38 15.00
C ALA A 81 -6.63 -2.30 13.54
N TYR A 82 -6.15 -1.31 12.79
CA TYR A 82 -6.47 -1.14 11.38
C TYR A 82 -5.95 -2.31 10.54
N LEU A 83 -4.71 -2.77 10.77
CA LEU A 83 -4.15 -3.92 10.05
C LEU A 83 -4.89 -5.22 10.37
N ILE A 84 -5.28 -5.45 11.63
CA ILE A 84 -6.11 -6.60 12.01
C ILE A 84 -7.44 -6.57 11.28
N TRP A 85 -8.11 -5.41 11.28
CA TRP A 85 -9.37 -5.22 10.56
C TRP A 85 -9.22 -5.45 9.06
N LEU A 86 -8.18 -4.90 8.43
CA LEU A 86 -7.90 -5.04 7.01
C LEU A 86 -7.63 -6.50 6.65
N GLY A 87 -6.82 -7.19 7.44
CA GLY A 87 -6.53 -8.62 7.27
C GLY A 87 -7.79 -9.48 7.38
N ALA A 88 -8.63 -9.23 8.40
CA ALA A 88 -9.91 -9.92 8.55
C ALA A 88 -10.84 -9.66 7.35
N LYS A 89 -10.96 -8.40 6.91
CA LYS A 89 -11.76 -8.00 5.75
C LYS A 89 -11.31 -8.71 4.47
N MET A 90 -10.00 -8.83 4.24
CA MET A 90 -9.45 -9.54 3.09
C MET A 90 -9.81 -11.02 3.10
N ILE A 91 -9.66 -11.70 4.24
CA ILE A 91 -10.03 -13.13 4.39
C ILE A 91 -11.52 -13.33 4.13
N LEU A 92 -12.38 -12.46 4.68
CA LEU A 92 -13.83 -12.53 4.53
C LEU A 92 -14.31 -12.22 3.10
N THR A 93 -13.61 -11.34 2.39
CA THR A 93 -14.00 -10.90 1.03
C THR A 93 -13.34 -11.73 -0.08
N ALA A 94 -12.37 -12.58 0.25
CA ALA A 94 -11.59 -13.38 -0.71
C ALA A 94 -12.43 -14.30 -1.62
N ARG A 95 -13.68 -14.62 -1.22
CA ARG A 95 -14.57 -15.51 -2.00
C ARG A 95 -15.48 -14.78 -2.98
N HIS A 96 -15.47 -13.44 -3.02
CA HIS A 96 -16.24 -12.70 -4.00
C HIS A 96 -15.48 -12.63 -5.33
N PRO A 97 -16.05 -13.11 -6.44
CA PRO A 97 -15.44 -12.95 -7.75
C PRO A 97 -15.33 -11.46 -8.07
N LEU A 98 -14.12 -11.01 -8.38
CA LEU A 98 -13.88 -9.64 -8.83
C LEU A 98 -14.39 -9.52 -10.27
N ASN A 99 -15.37 -8.65 -10.49
CA ASN A 99 -15.82 -8.31 -11.84
C ASN A 99 -14.63 -7.72 -12.61
N ALA A 100 -14.20 -8.41 -13.65
CA ALA A 100 -13.16 -7.93 -14.54
C ALA A 100 -13.60 -6.57 -15.11
N PRO A 101 -12.81 -5.50 -14.92
CA PRO A 101 -13.10 -4.23 -15.55
C PRO A 101 -13.16 -4.41 -17.08
N PRO A 102 -14.07 -3.71 -17.79
CA PRO A 102 -14.13 -3.78 -19.24
C PRO A 102 -12.77 -3.43 -19.86
N LEU A 103 -12.39 -4.13 -20.92
CA LEU A 103 -11.12 -4.00 -21.67
C LEU A 103 -10.97 -2.66 -22.43
N ILE A 104 -11.66 -1.61 -21.96
CA ILE A 104 -11.55 -0.26 -22.52
C ILE A 104 -10.30 0.35 -21.90
N ALA A 105 -9.26 0.56 -22.71
CA ALA A 105 -8.04 1.24 -22.29
C ALA A 105 -8.41 2.58 -21.65
N PRO A 106 -8.21 2.78 -20.34
CA PRO A 106 -8.53 4.06 -19.72
C PRO A 106 -7.60 5.11 -20.32
N SER A 107 -8.17 6.27 -20.67
CA SER A 107 -7.41 7.48 -20.97
C SER A 107 -6.26 7.64 -19.96
N GLY A 108 -5.05 7.98 -20.44
CA GLY A 108 -3.86 8.09 -19.59
C GLY A 108 -4.06 9.00 -18.37
N TRP A 109 -4.95 9.98 -18.49
CA TRP A 109 -5.35 10.87 -17.40
C TRP A 109 -6.21 10.18 -16.32
N THR A 110 -7.13 9.31 -16.74
CA THR A 110 -7.98 8.53 -15.84
C THR A 110 -7.16 7.46 -15.10
N ALA A 111 -6.18 6.87 -15.77
CA ALA A 111 -5.22 5.94 -15.16
C ALA A 111 -4.33 6.66 -14.12
N ALA A 112 -3.82 7.86 -14.44
CA ALA A 112 -3.02 8.67 -13.52
C ALA A 112 -3.82 9.12 -12.29
N LYS A 113 -5.05 9.63 -12.46
CA LYS A 113 -5.91 10.01 -11.33
C LYS A 113 -6.26 8.83 -10.42
N LYS A 114 -6.57 7.66 -11.00
CA LYS A 114 -6.80 6.45 -10.20
C LYS A 114 -5.53 6.02 -9.46
N GLY A 115 -4.37 6.04 -10.10
CA GLY A 115 -3.11 5.64 -9.46
C GLY A 115 -2.65 6.58 -8.33
N TYR A 116 -2.98 7.88 -8.42
CA TYR A 116 -2.60 8.87 -7.40
C TYR A 116 -3.57 8.92 -6.20
N VAL A 117 -4.84 8.55 -6.37
CA VAL A 117 -5.91 8.68 -5.37
C VAL A 117 -6.23 7.37 -4.63
N VAL A 118 -5.71 6.23 -5.13
CA VAL A 118 -5.84 4.91 -4.46
C VAL A 118 -5.12 4.87 -3.12
#